data_AF-A0A662VVQ0-F1
#
_entry.id   AF-A0A662VVQ0-F1
#
_cell.length_a   1.000
_cell.length_b   1.000
_cell.length_c   1.000
_cell.angle_alpha   90.00
_cell.angle_beta   90.00
_cell.angle_gamma   90.00
#
_symmetry.space_group_name_H-M   'P 1'
#
loop_
_entity.id
_entity.type
_entity.pdbx_description
1 polymer ?
#
loop_
_entity_poly.entity_id
_entity_poly.type
_entity_poly.pdbx_seq_one_letter_code
_entity_poly.pdbx_strand_id
1 'polypeptide(L)' 'MTYLIFRCKNCGRHLYALENVKRRKCVCGFSNDLKKVKVLAKAVDERAASEIVRKLQGSGTLFRSLDG' A
#
# COMPACT_ATOMS: atom_id res chain seq x y z
N MET A 1 -13.62 -1.75 -10.91
CA MET A 1 -13.61 -1.98 -9.46
C MET A 1 -12.60 -1.04 -8.85
N THR A 2 -12.96 -0.25 -7.84
CA THR A 2 -12.06 0.79 -7.32
C THR A 2 -11.05 0.22 -6.30
N TYR A 3 -9.81 0.64 -6.42
CA TYR A 3 -8.68 0.31 -5.55
C TYR A 3 -8.27 1.54 -4.75
N LEU A 4 -8.00 1.34 -3.47
CA LEU A 4 -7.41 2.31 -2.56
C LEU A 4 -5.92 2.03 -2.42
N ILE A 5 -5.12 3.07 -2.60
CA ILE A 5 -3.68 3.05 -2.36
C ILE A 5 -3.44 3.69 -1.00
N PHE A 6 -2.72 3.00 -0.13
CA PHE A 6 -2.46 3.44 1.24
C PHE A 6 -1.06 3.04 1.70
N ARG A 7 -0.60 3.69 2.76
CA ARG A 7 0.68 3.37 3.40
C ARG A 7 0.45 2.47 4.61
N CYS A 8 1.23 1.40 4.72
CA CYS A 8 1.24 0.55 5.91
C CYS A 8 1.69 1.35 7.13
N LYS A 9 0.94 1.28 8.25
CA LYS A 9 1.29 2.01 9.47
C LYS A 9 2.55 1.50 10.16
N ASN A 10 2.91 0.24 9.95
CA ASN A 10 4.05 -0.38 10.62
C ASN A 10 5.36 -0.21 9.82
N CYS A 11 5.42 -0.75 8.60
CA CYS A 11 6.65 -0.76 7.79
C CYS A 11 6.76 0.41 6.80
N GLY A 12 5.71 1.24 6.69
CA GLY A 12 5.71 2.38 5.77
C GLY A 12 5.65 2.04 4.28
N ARG A 13 5.49 0.76 3.88
CA ARG A 13 5.33 0.36 2.47
C ARG A 13 3.99 0.82 1.90
N HIS A 14 3.99 1.15 0.62
CA HIS A 14 2.78 1.46 -0.14
C HIS A 14 2.14 0.16 -0.65
N LEU A 15 0.84 0.03 -0.44
CA LEU A 15 0.02 -1.11 -0.84
C LEU A 15 -1.25 -0.59 -1.50
N TYR A 16 -1.84 -1.42 -2.35
CA TYR A 16 -3.19 -1.21 -2.85
C TYR A 16 -4.12 -2.33 -2.38
N ALA A 17 -5.41 -2.01 -2.23
CA ALA A 17 -6.45 -2.96 -1.92
C ALA A 17 -7.77 -2.50 -2.53
N LEU A 18 -8.71 -3.42 -2.75
CA LEU A 18 -10.06 -3.06 -3.19
C LEU A 18 -10.77 -2.22 -2.12
N GLU A 19 -11.55 -1.23 -2.55
CA GLU A 19 -12.31 -0.35 -1.64
C GLU A 19 -13.33 -1.11 -0.77
N ASN A 20 -13.84 -2.24 -1.27
CA ASN A 20 -14.80 -3.08 -0.56
C ASN A 20 -14.18 -3.98 0.54
N VAL A 21 -12.86 -4.03 0.64
CA VAL A 21 -12.18 -4.84 1.65
C VAL A 21 -12.08 -4.05 2.95
N LYS A 22 -12.32 -4.70 4.11
CA LYS A 22 -12.19 -4.04 5.42
C LYS A 22 -10.72 -3.98 5.89
N ARG A 23 -9.96 -5.05 5.64
CA ARG A 23 -8.58 -5.20 6.14
C ARG A 23 -7.67 -5.81 5.09
N ARG A 24 -6.44 -5.33 5.01
CA ARG A 24 -5.39 -5.88 4.15
C ARG A 24 -4.14 -6.16 4.96
N LYS A 25 -3.68 -7.42 4.94
CA LYS A 25 -2.40 -7.80 5.55
C LYS A 25 -1.23 -7.28 4.70
N CYS A 26 -0.29 -6.63 5.33
CA CYS A 26 0.98 -6.24 4.73
C CYS A 26 1.97 -7.42 4.80
N VAL A 27 2.91 -7.45 3.87
CA VAL A 27 4.06 -8.37 3.87
C VAL A 27 4.90 -8.30 5.13
N CYS A 28 4.86 -7.20 5.90
CA CYS A 28 5.52 -7.10 7.20
C CYS A 28 4.74 -7.78 8.36
N GLY A 29 3.67 -8.52 8.06
CA GLY A 29 2.81 -9.18 9.05
C GLY A 29 1.70 -8.31 9.65
N PHE A 30 1.78 -6.98 9.53
CA PHE A 30 0.78 -6.06 10.10
C PHE A 30 -0.52 -6.05 9.29
N SER A 31 -1.66 -6.08 9.98
CA SER A 31 -2.99 -5.98 9.34
C SER A 31 -3.47 -4.55 9.32
N ASN A 32 -3.56 -3.97 8.12
CA ASN A 32 -4.01 -2.60 7.92
C ASN A 32 -5.53 -2.55 7.78
N ASP A 33 -6.18 -1.78 8.64
CA ASP A 33 -7.61 -1.53 8.59
C ASP A 33 -7.89 -0.38 7.62
N LEU A 34 -8.56 -0.66 6.50
CA LEU A 34 -8.70 0.28 5.38
C LEU A 34 -9.54 1.52 5.75
N LYS A 35 -10.38 1.42 6.78
CA LYS A 35 -11.08 2.58 7.36
C LYS A 35 -10.19 3.50 8.19
N LYS A 36 -9.06 3.00 8.69
CA LYS A 36 -8.15 3.72 9.61
C LYS A 36 -6.81 4.09 8.97
N VAL A 37 -6.50 3.56 7.78
CA VAL A 37 -5.25 3.89 7.07
C VAL A 37 -5.36 5.23 6.35
N LYS A 38 -4.21 5.89 6.18
CA LYS A 38 -4.14 7.10 5.36
C LYS A 38 -4.14 6.68 3.89
N VAL A 39 -5.26 6.90 3.22
CA VAL A 39 -5.42 6.71 1.78
C VAL A 39 -4.68 7.84 1.07
N LEU A 40 -3.79 7.48 0.15
CA LEU A 40 -2.98 8.42 -0.63
C LEU A 40 -3.60 8.69 -2.00
N ALA A 41 -4.16 7.65 -2.62
CA ALA A 41 -4.77 7.74 -3.93
C ALA A 41 -5.85 6.67 -4.09
N LYS A 42 -6.71 6.85 -5.09
CA LYS A 42 -7.66 5.84 -5.57
C LYS A 42 -7.38 5.55 -7.04
N ALA A 43 -7.59 4.31 -7.46
CA ALA A 43 -7.45 3.87 -8.84
C ALA A 43 -8.69 3.10 -9.27
N VAL A 44 -9.08 3.24 -10.53
CA VAL A 44 -10.26 2.56 -11.09
C VAL A 44 -9.98 1.14 -11.57
N ASP A 45 -8.70 0.80 -11.71
CA ASP A 45 -8.20 -0.46 -12.23
C ASP A 45 -6.97 -0.94 -11.44
N GLU A 46 -6.73 -2.26 -11.43
CA GLU A 46 -5.59 -2.86 -10.76
C GLU A 46 -4.26 -2.40 -11.35
N ARG A 47 -4.18 -2.27 -12.68
CA ARG A 47 -2.96 -1.81 -13.37
C ARG A 47 -2.61 -0.40 -12.90
N ALA A 48 -3.57 0.51 -12.92
CA ALA A 48 -3.39 1.87 -12.42
C ALA A 48 -2.97 1.89 -10.93
N ALA A 49 -3.56 1.04 -10.10
CA ALA A 49 -3.17 0.93 -8.69
C ALA A 49 -1.71 0.47 -8.51
N SER A 50 -1.29 -0.54 -9.29
CA SER A 50 0.08 -1.06 -9.26
C SER A 50 1.11 -0.04 -9.75
N GLU A 51 0.78 0.73 -10.79
CA GLU A 51 1.65 1.79 -11.29
C GLU A 51 1.83 2.92 -10.27
N ILE A 52 0.74 3.35 -9.62
CA ILE A 52 0.79 4.35 -8.56
C ILE A 52 1.64 3.84 -7.40
N VAL A 53 1.44 2.61 -6.94
CA VAL A 53 2.27 2.01 -5.88
C VAL A 53 3.74 1.93 -6.30
N ARG A 54 4.03 1.56 -7.55
CA ARG A 54 5.41 1.50 -8.08
C ARG A 54 6.06 2.88 -8.06
N LYS A 55 5.35 3.93 -8.52
CA LYS A 55 5.83 5.32 -8.47
C LYS A 55 6.05 5.81 -7.03
N LEU A 56 5.15 5.45 -6.11
CA LEU A 56 5.24 5.82 -4.68
C LEU A 56 6.34 5.06 -3.92
N GLN A 57 6.71 3.85 -4.34
CA GLN A 57 7.85 3.13 -3.76
C GLN A 57 9.19 3.59 -4.35
N GLY A 58 9.25 3.83 -5.66
CA GLY A 58 10.48 4.17 -6.38
C GLY A 58 11.14 5.49 -5.98
N SER A 59 10.46 6.35 -5.21
CA SER A 59 10.97 7.67 -4.79
C SER A 59 11.54 7.71 -3.36
N GLY A 60 11.52 6.63 -2.58
CA GLY A 60 12.00 6.73 -1.20
C GLY A 60 11.94 5.50 -0.31
N THR A 61 11.93 4.27 -0.85
CA THR A 61 12.32 3.14 -0.01
C THR A 61 13.84 3.14 0.08
N LEU A 62 14.39 3.68 1.18
CA LEU A 62 15.62 3.15 1.76
C LEU A 62 15.39 1.66 2.01
N PHE A 63 15.49 0.85 0.97
CA PHE A 63 15.62 -0.59 1.07
C PHE A 63 17.05 -0.82 1.56
N ARG A 64 17.31 -0.55 2.84
CA ARG A 64 18.41 -1.22 3.53
C ARG A 64 17.93 -2.65 3.69
N SER A 65 18.42 -3.55 2.84
CA SER A 65 18.46 -4.96 3.20
C SER A 65 19.04 -5.03 4.61
N LEU A 66 18.29 -5.60 5.55
CA LEU A 66 18.84 -6.05 6.82
C LEU A 66 19.63 -7.34 6.52
N ASP A 67 20.73 -7.20 5.79
CA ASP A 67 21.84 -8.14 5.84
C ASP A 67 22.85 -7.48 6.77
N GLY A 68 22.69 -7.78 8.06
CA GLY A 68 23.62 -7.44 9.13
C GLY A 68 23.92 -8.70 9.92
#